data_AF-A0A7V8SVJ2-F1
#
_entry.id   AF-A0A7V8SVJ2-F1
#
_cell.length_a   1.000
_cell.length_b   1.000
_cell.length_c   1.000
_cell.angle_alpha   90.00
_cell.angle_beta   90.00
_cell.angle_gamma   90.00
#
_symmetry.space_group_name_H-M   'P 1'
#
loop_
_entity.id
_entity.type
_entity.pdbx_description
1 polymer ?
#
loop_
_entity_poly.entity_id
_entity_poly.type
_entity_poly.pdbx_seq_one_letter_code
_entity_poly.pdbx_strand_id
1 'polypeptide(L)'
;PLIDRLVERRRALSGNRVILKHDSARAVLKALAANEAVGVLTDQNAALDSGVFVDFFGIPASANAGFAKLAAHSGAVVIPGFALWSTERCRYILRFFPPIAMTGDAQRDTQAVQARVEAAVREHPDQWLWIHRRWKTRPPGTPPLYENATAAART
;
A
#
# COMPACT_ATOMS: atom_id res chain seq x y z
N PRO A 1 0.35 20.69 -11.97
CA PRO A 1 0.17 20.50 -13.43
C PRO A 1 1.41 19.99 -14.18
N LEU A 2 2.57 20.65 -14.09
CA LEU A 2 3.78 20.22 -14.82
C LEU A 2 4.45 18.97 -14.21
N ILE A 3 4.50 18.90 -12.87
CA ILE A 3 5.05 17.74 -12.14
C ILE A 3 4.15 16.51 -12.35
N ASP A 4 2.83 16.66 -12.26
CA ASP A 4 1.88 15.58 -12.49
C ASP A 4 2.07 14.97 -13.89
N ARG A 5 2.13 15.82 -14.93
CA ARG A 5 2.38 15.41 -16.31
C ARG A 5 3.71 14.67 -16.46
N LEU A 6 4.77 15.13 -15.80
CA LEU A 6 6.07 14.47 -15.82
C LEU A 6 5.99 13.06 -15.20
N VAL A 7 5.33 12.94 -14.05
CA VAL A 7 5.16 11.66 -13.33
C VAL A 7 4.30 10.69 -14.14
N GLU A 8 3.18 11.15 -14.68
CA GLU A 8 2.27 10.33 -15.51
C GLU A 8 2.99 9.82 -16.76
N ARG A 9 3.72 10.69 -17.47
CA ARG A 9 4.52 10.29 -18.62
C ARG A 9 5.53 9.20 -18.26
N ARG A 10 6.25 9.36 -17.14
CA ARG A 10 7.22 8.37 -16.66
C ARG A 10 6.57 7.04 -16.31
N ARG A 11 5.41 7.07 -15.64
CA ARG A 11 4.65 5.85 -15.28
C ARG A 11 4.18 5.07 -16.51
N ALA A 12 3.86 5.76 -17.59
CA ALA A 12 3.37 5.17 -18.84
C ALA A 12 4.47 4.60 -19.77
N LEU A 13 5.76 4.91 -19.54
CA LEU A 13 6.84 4.48 -20.42
C LEU A 13 6.95 2.95 -20.59
N SER A 14 6.49 2.19 -19.61
CA SER A 14 6.56 0.72 -19.61
C SER A 14 5.21 0.08 -19.97
N GLY A 15 4.29 0.82 -20.60
CA GLY A 15 2.96 0.31 -21.00
C GLY A 15 1.88 0.41 -19.91
N ASN A 16 2.18 0.97 -18.73
CA ASN A 16 1.15 1.18 -17.71
C ASN A 16 0.19 2.31 -18.11
N ARG A 17 -1.06 2.18 -17.66
CA ARG A 17 -2.04 3.26 -17.66
C ARG A 17 -2.28 3.73 -16.23
N VAL A 18 -2.22 5.04 -15.99
CA VAL A 18 -2.51 5.61 -14.67
C VAL A 18 -4.03 5.66 -14.47
N ILE A 19 -4.50 5.09 -13.35
CA ILE A 19 -5.88 5.27 -12.88
C ILE A 19 -5.87 6.37 -11.82
N LEU A 20 -6.51 7.49 -12.13
CA LEU A 20 -6.60 8.64 -11.21
C LEU A 20 -7.58 8.34 -10.07
N LYS A 21 -7.43 9.07 -8.96
CA LYS A 21 -8.15 8.82 -7.70
C LYS A 21 -9.67 8.99 -7.82
N HIS A 22 -10.15 9.86 -8.71
CA HIS A 22 -11.59 10.07 -8.95
C HIS A 22 -12.17 8.87 -9.70
N ASP A 23 -13.24 8.27 -9.15
CA ASP A 23 -13.89 7.05 -9.68
C ASP A 23 -12.95 5.86 -9.93
N SER A 24 -11.83 5.80 -9.22
CA SER A 24 -10.78 4.78 -9.40
C SER A 24 -11.32 3.35 -9.29
N ALA A 25 -12.26 3.10 -8.37
CA ALA A 25 -12.85 1.78 -8.16
C ALA A 25 -13.51 1.23 -9.43
N ARG A 26 -14.29 2.06 -10.15
CA ARG A 26 -14.96 1.64 -11.39
C ARG A 26 -13.94 1.32 -12.48
N ALA A 27 -12.92 2.16 -12.62
CA ALA A 27 -11.85 1.95 -13.61
C ALA A 27 -11.04 0.68 -13.31
N VAL A 28 -10.75 0.40 -12.03
CA VAL A 28 -10.06 -0.82 -11.60
C VAL A 28 -10.91 -2.06 -11.90
N LEU A 29 -12.20 -2.05 -11.53
CA LEU A 29 -13.09 -3.18 -11.82
C LEU A 29 -13.23 -3.45 -13.32
N LYS A 30 -13.30 -2.40 -14.14
CA LYS A 30 -13.31 -2.53 -15.61
C LYS A 30 -12.03 -3.17 -16.14
N ALA A 31 -10.86 -2.76 -15.63
CA ALA A 31 -9.58 -3.34 -16.02
C ALA A 31 -9.50 -4.83 -15.63
N LEU A 32 -9.88 -5.16 -14.39
CA LEU A 32 -9.89 -6.55 -13.91
C LEU A 32 -10.86 -7.43 -14.71
N ALA A 33 -12.05 -6.91 -15.06
CA ALA A 33 -13.01 -7.62 -15.91
C ALA A 33 -12.49 -7.86 -17.34
N ALA A 34 -11.58 -7.02 -17.82
CA ALA A 34 -10.87 -7.21 -19.08
C ALA A 34 -9.62 -8.12 -18.95
N ASN A 35 -9.44 -8.78 -17.80
CA ASN A 35 -8.28 -9.61 -17.47
C ASN A 35 -6.94 -8.83 -17.50
N GLU A 36 -6.99 -7.52 -17.24
CA GLU A 36 -5.81 -6.68 -17.07
C GLU A 36 -5.29 -6.75 -15.63
N ALA A 37 -3.98 -6.62 -15.45
CA ALA A 37 -3.36 -6.50 -14.13
C ALA A 37 -3.45 -5.07 -13.58
N VAL A 38 -3.67 -4.93 -12.28
CA VAL A 38 -3.72 -3.62 -11.59
C VAL A 38 -2.72 -3.60 -10.43
N GLY A 39 -1.83 -2.61 -10.44
CA GLY A 39 -0.88 -2.37 -9.34
C GLY A 39 -1.47 -1.42 -8.29
N VAL A 40 -1.41 -1.81 -7.01
CA VAL A 40 -1.88 -1.01 -5.87
C VAL A 40 -0.78 -0.93 -4.81
N LEU A 41 -0.50 0.27 -4.31
CA LEU A 41 0.38 0.49 -3.16
C LEU A 41 -0.45 0.46 -1.87
N THR A 42 -0.05 -0.37 -0.90
CA THR A 42 -0.86 -0.68 0.29
C THR A 42 -0.15 -0.39 1.62
N ASP A 43 1.07 0.13 1.61
CA ASP A 43 1.94 0.26 2.77
C ASP A 43 1.86 1.63 3.48
N GLN A 44 1.04 2.56 2.96
CA GLN A 44 0.86 3.89 3.56
C GLN A 44 -0.31 3.95 4.57
N ASN A 45 -0.23 4.92 5.49
CA ASN A 45 -1.28 5.20 6.46
C ASN A 45 -2.57 5.65 5.77
N ALA A 46 -3.68 4.97 6.04
CA ALA A 46 -5.01 5.40 5.61
C ALA A 46 -5.67 6.33 6.63
N ALA A 47 -6.56 7.22 6.16
CA ALA A 47 -7.40 8.01 7.05
C ALA A 47 -8.40 7.12 7.79
N LEU A 48 -8.94 7.60 8.93
CA LEU A 48 -9.76 6.78 9.84
C LEU A 48 -11.05 6.26 9.18
N ASP A 49 -11.62 7.05 8.27
CA ASP A 49 -12.85 6.76 7.53
C ASP A 49 -12.70 5.74 6.40
N SER A 50 -11.46 5.49 5.98
CA SER A 50 -11.12 4.73 4.77
C SER A 50 -10.18 3.54 5.05
N GLY A 51 -9.65 3.46 6.26
CA GLY A 51 -8.75 2.41 6.71
C GLY A 51 -9.43 1.35 7.57
N VAL A 52 -8.77 0.19 7.67
CA VAL A 52 -9.01 -0.81 8.71
C VAL A 52 -7.78 -0.88 9.61
N PHE A 53 -7.98 -1.20 10.89
CA PHE A 53 -6.85 -1.41 11.79
C PHE A 53 -6.36 -2.86 11.69
N VAL A 54 -5.06 -2.97 11.46
CA VAL A 54 -4.30 -4.22 11.36
C VAL A 54 -3.06 -4.10 12.22
N ASP A 55 -2.54 -5.24 12.67
CA ASP A 55 -1.25 -5.27 13.33
C ASP A 55 -0.15 -5.05 12.30
N PHE A 56 0.76 -4.11 12.61
CA PHE A 56 1.95 -3.84 11.82
C PHE A 56 3.13 -3.61 12.77
N PHE A 57 4.03 -4.58 12.85
CA PHE A 57 5.12 -4.66 13.83
C PHE A 57 4.64 -4.59 15.29
N GLY A 58 3.53 -5.26 15.62
CA GLY A 58 2.98 -5.28 16.98
C GLY A 58 2.27 -3.98 17.39
N ILE A 59 2.14 -3.01 16.48
CA ILE A 59 1.46 -1.74 16.73
C ILE A 59 0.29 -1.62 15.76
N PRO A 60 -0.95 -1.33 16.25
CA PRO A 60 -2.09 -1.09 15.38
C PRO A 60 -1.82 0.03 14.38
N ALA A 61 -1.96 -0.27 13.09
CA ALA A 61 -1.79 0.65 11.98
C ALA A 61 -3.06 0.74 11.12
N SER A 62 -3.40 1.95 10.68
CA SER A 62 -4.50 2.16 9.73
C SER A 62 -4.03 1.86 8.32
N ALA A 63 -4.62 0.85 7.68
CA ALA A 63 -4.28 0.40 6.32
C ALA A 63 -5.49 0.49 5.38
N ASN A 64 -5.24 0.84 4.12
CA ASN A 64 -6.29 0.92 3.10
C ASN A 64 -6.74 -0.49 2.69
N ALA A 65 -8.01 -0.82 2.93
CA ALA A 65 -8.61 -2.11 2.58
C ALA A 65 -9.30 -2.14 1.20
N GLY A 66 -9.14 -1.08 0.39
CA GLY A 66 -9.78 -0.96 -0.92
C GLY A 66 -9.41 -2.10 -1.87
N PHE A 67 -8.16 -2.55 -1.85
CA PHE A 67 -7.73 -3.69 -2.67
C PHE A 67 -8.48 -4.97 -2.30
N ALA A 68 -8.72 -5.23 -1.01
CA ALA A 68 -9.42 -6.42 -0.54
C ALA A 68 -10.89 -6.41 -1.00
N LYS A 69 -11.55 -5.25 -0.94
CA LYS A 69 -12.92 -5.06 -1.46
C LYS A 69 -12.98 -5.30 -2.97
N LEU A 70 -12.00 -4.79 -3.72
CA LEU A 70 -11.91 -4.98 -5.17
C LEU A 70 -11.68 -6.46 -5.52
N ALA A 71 -10.79 -7.15 -4.80
CA ALA A 71 -10.52 -8.56 -5.00
C ALA A 71 -11.76 -9.41 -4.69
N ALA A 72 -12.44 -9.16 -3.57
CA ALA A 72 -13.67 -9.85 -3.19
C ALA A 72 -14.79 -9.67 -4.23
N HIS A 73 -14.91 -8.46 -4.81
CA HIS A 73 -15.94 -8.19 -5.81
C HIS A 73 -15.63 -8.79 -7.20
N SER A 74 -14.36 -8.76 -7.61
CA SER A 74 -13.95 -9.18 -8.96
C SER A 74 -13.50 -10.64 -9.04
N GLY A 75 -13.20 -11.29 -7.92
CA GLY A 75 -12.52 -12.59 -7.89
C GLY A 75 -11.04 -12.51 -8.27
N ALA A 76 -10.45 -11.30 -8.36
CA ALA A 76 -9.07 -11.13 -8.77
C ALA A 76 -8.07 -11.73 -7.76
N VAL A 77 -7.03 -12.38 -8.29
CA VAL A 77 -5.93 -12.93 -7.50
C VAL A 77 -5.05 -11.79 -6.98
N VAL A 78 -4.72 -11.82 -5.68
CA VAL A 78 -3.83 -10.84 -5.05
C VAL A 78 -2.41 -11.40 -4.94
N ILE A 79 -1.48 -10.78 -5.67
CA ILE A 79 -0.07 -11.18 -5.74
C ILE A 79 0.80 -10.06 -5.14
N PRO A 80 1.48 -10.28 -4.01
CA PRO A 80 2.40 -9.30 -3.45
C PRO A 80 3.63 -9.14 -4.35
N GLY A 81 4.03 -7.90 -4.60
CA GLY A 81 5.20 -7.55 -5.40
C GLY A 81 6.01 -6.42 -4.77
N PHE A 82 7.32 -6.53 -4.82
CA PHE A 82 8.25 -5.53 -4.25
C PHE A 82 9.33 -5.21 -5.28
N ALA A 83 9.67 -3.93 -5.42
CA ALA A 83 10.83 -3.49 -6.19
C ALA A 83 12.02 -3.33 -5.23
N LEU A 84 13.00 -4.23 -5.32
CA LEU A 84 14.14 -4.28 -4.41
C LEU A 84 15.41 -3.85 -5.13
N TRP A 85 16.19 -2.96 -4.54
CA TRP A 85 17.50 -2.60 -5.04
C TRP A 85 18.48 -3.77 -4.86
N SER A 86 19.09 -4.20 -5.97
CA SER A 86 20.17 -5.19 -5.96
C SER A 86 21.50 -4.45 -6.16
N THR A 87 22.37 -4.51 -5.14
CA THR A 87 23.72 -3.95 -5.19
C THR A 87 24.59 -4.67 -6.22
N GLU A 88 24.50 -6.00 -6.28
CA GLU A 88 25.23 -6.83 -7.26
C GLU A 88 24.87 -6.47 -8.71
N ARG A 89 23.59 -6.27 -9.01
CA ARG A 89 23.10 -6.02 -10.37
C ARG A 89 23.00 -4.54 -10.73
N CYS A 90 23.29 -3.66 -9.78
CA CYS A 90 23.12 -2.20 -9.85
C CYS A 90 21.77 -1.78 -10.43
N ARG A 91 20.68 -2.46 -10.02
CA ARG A 91 19.32 -2.20 -10.54
C ARG A 91 18.24 -2.66 -9.56
N TYR A 92 17.02 -2.15 -9.77
CA TYR A 92 15.84 -2.68 -9.09
C TYR A 92 15.39 -4.00 -9.73
N ILE A 93 15.04 -4.96 -8.88
CA ILE A 93 14.46 -6.25 -9.23
C ILE A 93 13.03 -6.29 -8.72
N LEU A 94 12.06 -6.51 -9.60
CA LEU A 94 10.68 -6.79 -9.21
C LEU A 94 10.59 -8.25 -8.76
N ARG A 95 10.33 -8.45 -7.48
CA ARG A 95 10.12 -9.78 -6.88
C ARG A 95 8.65 -9.95 -6.55
N PHE A 96 8.00 -10.90 -7.21
CA PHE A 96 6.63 -11.33 -6.94
C PHE A 96 6.62 -12.56 -6.05
N PHE A 97 5.60 -12.66 -5.21
CA PHE A 97 5.44 -13.74 -4.23
C PHE A 97 4.21 -14.57 -4.55
N PRO A 98 4.06 -15.77 -3.95
CA PRO A 98 2.86 -16.56 -4.14
C PRO A 98 1.59 -15.76 -3.82
N PRO A 99 0.47 -16.05 -4.50
CA PRO A 99 -0.80 -15.42 -4.21
C PRO A 99 -1.18 -15.55 -2.74
N ILE A 100 -1.78 -14.49 -2.19
CA ILE A 100 -2.40 -14.56 -0.88
C ILE A 100 -3.86 -14.96 -1.09
N ALA A 101 -4.29 -16.00 -0.37
CA ALA A 101 -5.69 -16.44 -0.41
C ALA A 101 -6.58 -15.37 0.20
N MET A 102 -7.51 -14.84 -0.60
CA MET A 102 -8.48 -13.83 -0.16
C MET A 102 -9.71 -14.53 0.41
N THR A 103 -10.11 -14.10 1.60
CA THR A 103 -11.24 -14.67 2.36
C THR A 103 -12.55 -13.92 2.09
N GLY A 104 -12.47 -12.70 1.55
CA GLY A 104 -13.61 -11.79 1.40
C GLY A 104 -13.84 -10.90 2.63
N ASP A 105 -13.16 -11.18 3.75
CA ASP A 105 -13.11 -10.29 4.91
C ASP A 105 -12.01 -9.24 4.71
N ALA A 106 -12.42 -7.98 4.52
CA ALA A 106 -11.51 -6.91 4.19
C ALA A 106 -10.41 -6.68 5.24
N GLN A 107 -10.68 -6.92 6.53
CA GLN A 107 -9.70 -6.71 7.58
C GLN A 107 -8.68 -7.86 7.63
N ARG A 108 -9.15 -9.12 7.56
CA ARG A 108 -8.29 -10.31 7.52
C ARG A 108 -7.41 -10.32 6.27
N ASP A 109 -7.97 -10.01 5.12
CA ASP A 109 -7.24 -9.96 3.85
C ASP A 109 -6.19 -8.83 3.86
N THR A 110 -6.55 -7.67 4.43
CA THR A 110 -5.58 -6.58 4.66
C THR A 110 -4.46 -7.00 5.60
N GLN A 111 -4.78 -7.69 6.71
CA GLN A 111 -3.78 -8.19 7.65
C GLN A 111 -2.80 -9.16 6.97
N ALA A 112 -3.29 -10.06 6.13
CA ALA A 112 -2.44 -11.03 5.42
C ALA A 112 -1.44 -10.34 4.48
N VAL A 113 -1.90 -9.32 3.73
CA VAL A 113 -1.01 -8.51 2.88
C VAL A 113 0.00 -7.72 3.71
N GLN A 114 -0.42 -7.12 4.82
CA GLN A 114 0.49 -6.36 5.69
C GLN A 114 1.54 -7.24 6.36
N ALA A 115 1.20 -8.47 6.77
CA ALA A 115 2.17 -9.43 7.29
C ALA A 115 3.26 -9.76 6.25
N ARG A 116 2.89 -9.83 4.96
CA ARG A 116 3.86 -10.00 3.88
C ARG A 116 4.73 -8.76 3.68
N VAL A 117 4.17 -7.55 3.82
CA VAL A 117 4.95 -6.30 3.83
C VAL A 117 5.94 -6.31 5.00
N GLU A 118 5.53 -6.66 6.22
CA GLU A 118 6.44 -6.79 7.36
C GLU A 118 7.59 -7.74 7.07
N ALA A 119 7.31 -8.94 6.53
CA ALA A 119 8.35 -9.90 6.20
C ALA A 119 9.36 -9.30 5.20
N ALA A 120 8.90 -8.60 4.17
CA ALA A 120 9.78 -7.91 3.22
C ALA A 120 10.60 -6.78 3.87
N VAL A 121 9.99 -6.00 4.77
CA VAL A 121 10.68 -4.93 5.52
C VAL A 121 11.70 -5.51 6.50
N ARG A 122 11.45 -6.67 7.12
CA ARG A 122 12.45 -7.35 7.98
C ARG A 122 13.63 -7.88 7.17
N GLU A 123 13.39 -8.37 5.95
CA GLU A 123 14.46 -8.80 5.03
C GLU A 123 15.29 -7.60 4.51
N HIS A 124 14.65 -6.45 4.27
CA HIS A 124 15.27 -5.28 3.64
C HIS A 124 14.89 -3.97 4.34
N PRO A 125 15.26 -3.77 5.61
CA PRO A 125 14.79 -2.64 6.40
C PRO A 125 15.29 -1.31 5.85
N ASP A 126 16.48 -1.26 5.25
CA ASP A 126 17.06 -0.07 4.64
C ASP A 126 16.32 0.42 3.38
N GLN A 127 15.50 -0.44 2.76
CA GLN A 127 14.83 -0.14 1.48
C GLN A 127 13.37 0.29 1.62
N TRP A 128 12.83 0.30 2.84
CA TRP A 128 11.47 0.80 3.08
C TRP A 128 11.47 2.31 3.32
N LEU A 129 10.42 3.00 2.84
CA LEU A 129 10.31 4.45 2.94
C LEU A 129 9.87 4.89 4.35
N TRP A 130 10.77 4.80 5.32
CA TRP A 130 10.55 5.17 6.74
C TRP A 130 10.16 6.63 6.97
N ILE A 131 10.30 7.50 5.96
CA ILE A 131 9.85 8.90 6.01
C ILE A 131 8.33 9.02 6.22
N HIS A 132 7.56 7.98 5.88
CA HIS A 132 6.12 7.98 6.06
C HIS A 132 5.76 7.70 7.52
N ARG A 133 4.91 8.55 8.09
CA ARG A 133 4.31 8.37 9.41
C ARG A 133 3.27 7.24 9.39
N ARG A 134 3.73 5.99 9.33
CA ARG A 134 2.93 4.75 9.22
C ARG A 134 1.81 4.63 10.26
N TRP A 135 2.07 5.02 11.51
CA TRP A 135 1.13 4.91 12.63
C TRP A 135 0.45 6.25 12.98
N LYS A 136 0.26 7.14 12.00
CA LYS A 136 -0.26 8.49 12.25
C LYS A 136 -1.71 8.45 12.69
N THR A 137 -2.51 7.66 11.99
CA THR A 137 -3.90 7.41 12.34
C THR A 137 -3.95 6.30 13.38
N ARG A 138 -4.60 6.58 14.50
CA ARG A 138 -4.63 5.74 15.70
C ARG A 138 -6.05 5.24 15.97
N PRO A 139 -6.23 4.05 16.57
CA PRO A 139 -7.53 3.61 17.04
C PRO A 139 -8.18 4.66 17.97
N PRO A 140 -9.52 4.83 17.94
CA PRO A 140 -10.20 5.74 18.85
C PRO A 140 -9.82 5.50 20.31
N GLY A 141 -9.52 6.58 21.03
CA GLY A 141 -9.12 6.51 22.44
C GLY A 141 -7.63 6.19 22.69
N THR A 142 -6.81 6.00 21.66
CA THR A 142 -5.37 5.78 21.82
C THR A 142 -4.56 7.07 21.59
N PRO A 143 -3.49 7.31 22.36
CA PRO A 143 -2.67 8.51 22.20
C PRO A 143 -1.90 8.51 20.86
N PRO A 144 -1.52 9.69 20.35
CA PRO A 144 -0.67 9.80 19.17
C PRO A 144 0.71 9.19 19.46
N LEU A 145 1.27 8.47 18.48
CA LEU A 145 2.60 7.88 18.59
C LEU A 145 3.72 8.87 18.22
N TYR A 146 3.45 9.76 17.27
CA TYR A 146 4.40 10.76 16.82
C TYR A 146 4.21 12.04 17.61
N GLU A 147 5.31 12.61 18.09
CA GLU A 147 5.30 13.93 18.69
C GLU A 147 4.81 14.97 17.68
N ASN A 148 3.89 15.82 18.12
CA ASN A 148 3.54 17.00 17.36
C ASN A 148 4.71 17.99 17.50
N ALA A 149 5.32 18.39 16.37
CA ALA A 149 6.40 19.37 16.34
C ALA A 149 6.05 20.72 17.00
N THR A 150 4.78 20.93 17.37
CA THR A 150 4.27 22.11 18.07
C THR A 150 4.49 22.09 19.59
N ALA A 151 4.81 20.94 20.19
CA ALA A 151 5.04 20.84 21.64
C ALA A 151 6.48 21.17 22.06
N ALA A 152 7.46 20.98 21.16
CA ALA A 152 8.88 21.19 21.45
C ALA A 152 9.33 22.66 21.43
N ALA A 153 8.47 23.60 21.00
CA ALA A 153 8.78 25.03 20.92
C ALA A 153 8.34 25.84 22.16
N ARG A 154 8.04 25.18 23.29
CA ARG A 154 7.53 25.82 24.52
C ARG A 154 8.36 25.51 25.79
N THR A 155 9.62 25.16 25.63
CA THR A 155 10.59 25.05 26.73
C THR A 155 11.87 25.77 26.33
#